data_AF-A0A8J7UWU2-F1
#
_entry.id   AF-A0A8J7UWU2-F1
#
_cell.length_a   1.000
_cell.length_b   1.000
_cell.length_c   1.000
_cell.angle_alpha   90.00
_cell.angle_beta   90.00
_cell.angle_gamma   90.00
#
_symmetry.space_group_name_H-M   'P 1'
#
loop_
_entity.id
_entity.type
_entity.pdbx_description
1 polymer ?
#
loop_
_entity_poly.entity_id
_entity_poly.type
_entity_poly.pdbx_seq_one_letter_code
_entity_poly.pdbx_strand_id
1 'polypeptide(L)'
;MKLVDQDGKELTSKNNEQAQELEKQLAKLAQTVVEPIMNKIQLSNQQISQEQLMQITSMAHQMIFNRMIFNLIQKVGIKDMNELVSEDDMEELKTSFSNQFQFTKPQDQGQEPPQA
;
A
#
# COMPACT_ATOMS: atom_id res chain seq x y z
N MET A 1 13.20 -2.93 6.55
CA MET A 1 13.65 -4.13 5.81
C MET A 1 14.24 -3.71 4.47
N LYS A 2 15.42 -4.23 4.09
CA LYS A 2 16.01 -3.99 2.77
C LYS A 2 15.70 -5.19 1.88
N LEU A 3 15.12 -4.95 0.70
CA LEU A 3 14.97 -5.99 -0.31
C LEU A 3 16.34 -6.28 -0.90
N VAL A 4 16.76 -7.54 -0.88
CA VAL A 4 18.01 -8.00 -1.47
C VAL A 4 17.71 -9.13 -2.46
N ASP A 5 18.46 -9.21 -3.55
CA ASP A 5 18.36 -10.32 -4.50
C ASP A 5 19.04 -11.59 -3.95
N GLN A 6 19.03 -12.67 -4.75
CA GLN A 6 19.67 -13.94 -4.41
C GLN A 6 21.19 -13.84 -4.23
N ASP A 7 21.80 -12.76 -4.73
CA ASP A 7 23.23 -12.47 -4.62
C ASP A 7 23.53 -11.50 -3.46
N GLY A 8 22.51 -11.14 -2.65
CA GLY A 8 22.64 -10.26 -1.49
C GLY A 8 22.76 -8.77 -1.84
N LYS A 9 22.52 -8.39 -3.11
CA LYS A 9 22.57 -7.00 -3.56
C LYS A 9 21.25 -6.31 -3.26
N GLU A 10 21.33 -5.07 -2.77
CA GLU A 10 20.14 -4.27 -2.44
C GLU A 10 19.30 -4.00 -3.71
N LEU A 11 18.13 -4.63 -3.76
CA LEU A 11 17.11 -4.40 -4.77
C LEU A 11 16.37 -3.12 -4.42
N THR A 12 16.73 -2.05 -5.11
CA THR A 12 15.96 -0.80 -5.12
C THR A 12 15.17 -0.73 -6.42
N SER A 13 13.97 -0.14 -6.40
CA SER A 13 13.15 0.08 -7.60
C SER A 13 13.90 0.87 -8.69
N LYS A 14 14.90 1.67 -8.32
CA LYS A 14 15.75 2.43 -9.25
C LYS A 14 16.74 1.59 -10.04
N ASN A 15 17.15 0.42 -9.53
CA ASN A 15 18.20 -0.42 -10.14
C ASN A 15 17.68 -1.78 -10.61
N ASN A 16 16.36 -2.01 -10.52
CA ASN A 16 15.73 -3.25 -10.93
C ASN A 16 14.94 -3.05 -12.23
N GLU A 17 15.54 -3.45 -13.36
CA GLU A 17 14.93 -3.33 -14.69
C GLU A 17 13.60 -4.09 -14.80
N GLN A 18 13.49 -5.25 -14.14
CA GLN A 18 12.26 -6.05 -14.14
C GLN A 18 11.14 -5.32 -13.38
N ALA A 19 11.46 -4.69 -12.24
CA ALA A 19 10.50 -3.91 -11.48
C ALA A 19 10.00 -2.70 -12.30
N GLN A 20 10.90 -1.99 -12.97
CA GLN A 20 10.54 -0.85 -13.82
C GLN A 20 9.67 -1.26 -15.01
N GLU A 21 9.94 -2.41 -15.62
CA GLU A 21 9.11 -2.93 -16.71
C GLU A 21 7.73 -3.35 -16.21
N LEU A 22 7.64 -3.99 -15.05
CA LEU A 22 6.36 -4.32 -14.42
C LEU A 22 5.57 -3.06 -14.04
N GLU A 23 6.22 -2.00 -13.54
CA GLU A 23 5.59 -0.70 -13.27
C GLU A 23 4.98 -0.09 -14.54
N LYS A 24 5.69 -0.13 -15.67
CA LYS A 24 5.17 0.35 -16.95
C LYS A 24 3.97 -0.46 -17.42
N GLN A 25 4.03 -1.78 -17.30
CA GLN A 25 2.93 -2.67 -17.67
C GLN A 25 1.70 -2.42 -16.79
N LEU A 26 1.91 -2.21 -15.49
CA LEU A 26 0.85 -1.86 -14.54
C LEU A 26 0.18 -0.53 -14.92
N ALA A 27 0.96 0.51 -15.20
CA ALA A 27 0.44 1.80 -15.63
C ALA A 27 -0.40 1.69 -16.91
N LYS A 28 0.09 0.93 -17.90
CA LYS A 28 -0.63 0.68 -19.15
C LYS A 28 -1.94 -0.07 -18.91
N LEU A 29 -1.91 -1.09 -18.04
CA LEU A 29 -3.11 -1.85 -17.69
C LEU A 29 -4.15 -0.98 -16.99
N ALA A 30 -3.72 -0.14 -16.04
CA ALA A 30 -4.61 0.82 -15.37
C ALA A 30 -5.27 1.77 -16.38
N GLN A 31 -4.50 2.28 -17.35
CA GLN A 31 -5.04 3.13 -18.41
C GLN A 31 -6.11 2.40 -19.25
N THR A 32 -5.84 1.16 -19.67
CA THR A 32 -6.81 0.33 -20.42
C THR A 32 -8.09 0.05 -19.63
N VAL A 33 -7.99 -0.14 -18.31
CA VAL A 33 -9.16 -0.35 -17.44
C VAL A 33 -10.01 0.92 -17.32
N VAL A 34 -9.37 2.09 -17.27
CA VAL A 34 -10.03 3.40 -17.08
C VAL A 34 -10.62 3.94 -18.38
N GLU A 35 -10.02 3.62 -19.53
CA GLU A 35 -10.41 4.13 -20.84
C GLU A 35 -11.92 4.02 -21.17
N PRO A 36 -12.62 2.89 -20.92
CA PRO A 36 -14.07 2.81 -21.16
C PRO A 36 -14.89 3.76 -20.29
N ILE A 37 -14.45 4.02 -19.05
CA ILE A 37 -15.10 4.96 -18.14
C ILE A 37 -14.91 6.37 -18.67
N MET A 38 -13.68 6.72 -19.05
CA MET A 38 -13.35 8.02 -19.63
C MET A 38 -14.13 8.31 -20.91
N ASN A 39 -14.23 7.34 -21.81
CA ASN A 39 -14.98 7.47 -23.06
C ASN A 39 -16.47 7.72 -22.80
N LYS A 40 -17.09 7.02 -21.84
CA LYS A 40 -18.49 7.26 -21.46
C LYS A 40 -18.70 8.66 -20.90
N ILE A 41 -17.77 9.15 -20.09
CA ILE A 41 -17.90 10.48 -19.50
C ILE A 41 -17.74 11.58 -20.56
N GLN A 42 -16.77 11.43 -21.48
CA GLN A 42 -16.61 12.35 -22.60
C GLN A 42 -17.85 12.40 -23.49
N LEU A 43 -18.46 11.25 -23.81
CA LEU A 43 -19.70 11.18 -24.57
C LEU A 43 -20.89 11.83 -23.86
N SER A 44 -20.85 11.92 -22.53
CA SER A 44 -21.90 12.54 -21.72
C SER A 44 -21.78 14.07 -21.60
N ASN A 45 -20.79 14.69 -22.26
CA ASN A 45 -20.47 16.13 -22.14
C ASN A 45 -20.22 16.61 -20.69
N GLN A 46 -19.98 15.69 -19.75
CA GLN A 46 -19.62 16.02 -18.38
C GLN A 46 -18.14 16.42 -18.33
N GLN A 47 -17.85 17.57 -17.71
CA GLN A 47 -16.48 17.93 -17.38
C GLN A 47 -16.04 17.16 -16.13
N ILE A 48 -14.95 16.41 -16.25
CA ILE A 48 -14.31 15.74 -15.12
C ILE A 48 -13.33 16.69 -14.47
N SER A 49 -13.42 16.84 -13.14
CA SER A 49 -12.41 17.56 -12.37
C SER A 49 -11.11 16.75 -12.22
N GLN A 50 -9.98 17.40 -11.98
CA GLN A 50 -8.71 16.70 -11.71
C GLN A 50 -8.81 15.74 -10.52
N GLU A 51 -9.61 16.09 -9.51
CA GLU A 51 -9.86 15.22 -8.35
C GLU A 51 -10.58 13.93 -8.75
N GLN A 52 -11.62 14.03 -9.59
CA GLN A 52 -12.35 12.87 -10.08
C GLN A 52 -11.47 11.98 -10.97
N LEU A 53 -10.59 12.57 -11.79
CA LEU A 53 -9.59 11.80 -12.57
C LEU A 53 -8.66 11.01 -11.67
N MET A 54 -8.15 11.64 -10.61
CA MET A 54 -7.29 10.97 -9.62
C MET A 54 -8.04 9.83 -8.91
N GLN A 55 -9.30 10.04 -8.52
CA GLN A 55 -10.11 9.01 -7.87
C GLN A 55 -10.33 7.81 -8.79
N ILE A 56 -10.75 8.03 -10.04
CA ILE A 56 -10.96 6.94 -11.02
C ILE A 56 -9.66 6.17 -11.25
N THR A 57 -8.55 6.88 -11.41
CA THR A 57 -7.24 6.26 -11.62
C THR A 57 -6.80 5.46 -10.40
N SER A 58 -7.00 5.99 -9.19
CA SER A 58 -6.70 5.31 -7.92
C SER A 58 -7.53 4.03 -7.77
N MET A 59 -8.83 4.08 -8.07
CA MET A 59 -9.71 2.92 -8.04
C MET A 59 -9.24 1.82 -9.00
N ALA A 60 -8.79 2.18 -10.21
CA ALA A 60 -8.25 1.21 -11.15
C ALA A 60 -6.94 0.57 -10.65
N HIS A 61 -6.04 1.36 -10.06
CA HIS A 61 -4.82 0.82 -9.44
C HIS A 61 -5.16 -0.12 -8.29
N GLN A 62 -6.09 0.26 -7.42
CA GLN A 62 -6.52 -0.58 -6.29
C GLN A 62 -7.17 -1.88 -6.76
N MET A 63 -8.00 -1.83 -7.82
CA MET A 63 -8.59 -3.03 -8.41
C MET A 63 -7.51 -3.99 -8.93
N ILE A 64 -6.53 -3.47 -9.67
CA ILE A 64 -5.44 -4.30 -10.22
C ILE A 64 -4.58 -4.85 -9.09
N PHE A 65 -4.25 -4.03 -8.09
CA PHE A 65 -3.49 -4.45 -6.92
C PHE A 65 -4.20 -5.60 -6.18
N ASN A 66 -5.48 -5.43 -5.85
CA ASN A 66 -6.27 -6.49 -5.20
C ASN A 66 -6.29 -7.78 -6.04
N ARG A 67 -6.36 -7.66 -7.37
CA ARG A 67 -6.32 -8.82 -8.27
C ARG A 67 -4.95 -9.51 -8.25
N MET A 68 -3.86 -8.75 -8.20
CA MET A 68 -2.50 -9.29 -8.07
C MET A 68 -2.33 -10.04 -6.75
N ILE A 69 -2.76 -9.44 -5.63
CA ILE A 69 -2.71 -10.07 -4.31
C ILE A 69 -3.53 -11.36 -4.29
N PHE A 70 -4.76 -11.34 -4.80
CA PHE A 70 -5.59 -12.54 -4.91
C PHE A 70 -4.88 -13.66 -5.70
N ASN A 71 -4.32 -13.32 -6.86
CA ASN A 71 -3.60 -14.29 -7.69
C ASN A 71 -2.34 -14.82 -6.99
N LEU A 72 -1.66 -13.98 -6.20
CA LEU A 72 -0.50 -14.38 -5.41
C LEU A 72 -0.90 -15.37 -4.31
N ILE A 73 -1.90 -15.03 -3.49
CA ILE A 73 -2.47 -15.89 -2.43
C ILE A 73 -2.82 -17.27 -3.00
N GLN A 74 -3.50 -17.30 -4.15
CA GLN A 74 -3.84 -18.56 -4.85
C GLN A 74 -2.59 -19.33 -5.29
N LYS A 75 -1.58 -18.66 -5.85
CA LYS A 75 -0.33 -19.30 -6.30
C LYS A 75 0.50 -19.87 -5.16
N VAL A 76 0.52 -19.21 -4.00
CA VAL A 76 1.26 -19.70 -2.82
C VAL A 76 0.48 -20.76 -2.03
N GLY A 77 -0.77 -21.05 -2.42
CA GLY A 77 -1.56 -22.16 -1.88
C GLY A 77 -2.22 -21.87 -0.53
N ILE A 78 -2.34 -20.60 -0.14
CA ILE A 78 -3.05 -20.19 1.09
C ILE A 78 -4.54 -20.47 0.92
N LYS A 79 -5.13 -21.17 1.90
CA LYS A 79 -6.53 -21.62 1.86
C LYS A 79 -7.40 -20.91 2.89
N ASP A 80 -6.79 -20.47 3.99
CA ASP A 80 -7.42 -19.68 5.04
C ASP A 80 -6.74 -18.31 5.14
N MET A 81 -7.54 -17.24 5.20
CA MET A 81 -7.04 -15.87 5.35
C MET A 81 -6.37 -15.66 6.72
N ASN A 82 -6.69 -16.47 7.72
CA ASN A 82 -5.99 -16.46 9.02
C ASN A 82 -4.52 -16.87 8.90
N GLU A 83 -4.10 -17.49 7.80
CA GLU A 83 -2.69 -17.81 7.54
C GLU A 83 -1.87 -16.56 7.16
N LEU A 84 -2.52 -15.45 6.80
CA LEU A 84 -1.83 -14.22 6.34
C LEU A 84 -1.33 -13.33 7.49
N VAL A 85 -1.87 -13.51 8.69
CA VAL A 85 -1.55 -12.68 9.86
C VAL A 85 -1.30 -13.61 11.04
N SER A 86 -0.09 -13.54 11.59
CA SER A 86 0.28 -14.30 12.78
C SER A 86 -0.16 -13.58 14.06
N GLU A 87 -0.17 -14.31 15.18
CA GLU A 87 -0.38 -13.71 16.50
C GLU A 87 0.69 -12.67 16.83
N ASP A 88 1.94 -12.90 16.41
CA ASP A 88 3.06 -11.97 16.59
C ASP A 88 2.81 -10.64 15.84
N ASP A 89 2.29 -10.70 14.61
CA ASP A 89 1.93 -9.51 13.82
C ASP A 89 0.83 -8.69 14.55
N MET A 90 -0.12 -9.37 15.18
CA MET A 90 -1.15 -8.71 15.99
C MET A 90 -0.58 -8.05 17.24
N GLU A 91 0.35 -8.70 17.95
CA GLU A 91 1.00 -8.12 19.13
C GLU A 91 1.91 -6.93 18.75
N GLU A 92 2.58 -6.99 17.60
CA GLU A 92 3.35 -5.86 17.07
C GLU A 92 2.42 -4.69 16.72
N LEU A 93 1.27 -4.95 16.10
CA LEU A 93 0.26 -3.92 15.81
C LEU A 93 -0.28 -3.30 17.10
N LYS A 94 -0.62 -4.11 18.11
CA LYS A 94 -1.08 -3.63 19.43
C LYS A 94 -0.02 -2.79 20.12
N THR A 95 1.25 -3.20 20.05
CA THR A 95 2.37 -2.47 20.64
C THR A 95 2.59 -1.15 19.91
N SER A 96 2.59 -1.16 18.58
CA SER A 96 2.72 0.04 17.74
C SER A 96 1.58 1.02 17.99
N PHE A 97 0.35 0.52 18.03
CA PHE A 97 -0.83 1.30 18.41
C PHE A 97 -0.67 1.86 19.82
N SER A 98 -0.29 1.04 20.80
CA SER A 98 -0.09 1.51 22.18
C SER A 98 1.00 2.55 22.29
N ASN A 99 2.07 2.49 21.51
CA ASN A 99 3.13 3.49 21.51
C ASN A 99 2.70 4.78 20.80
N GLN A 100 1.93 4.69 19.72
CA GLN A 100 1.40 5.85 19.00
C GLN A 100 0.26 6.53 19.77
N PHE A 101 -0.53 5.76 20.51
CA PHE A 101 -1.64 6.21 21.35
C PHE A 101 -1.29 6.22 22.84
N GLN A 102 -0.02 6.05 23.21
CA GLN A 102 0.49 6.45 24.53
C GLN A 102 0.36 7.97 24.55
N PHE A 103 -0.83 8.42 24.94
CA PHE A 103 -1.22 9.69 25.48
C PHE A 103 0.04 10.54 25.73
N THR A 104 0.23 11.70 25.07
CA THR A 104 -0.39 12.96 25.52
C THR A 104 -1.09 12.83 26.88
N LYS A 105 -0.41 12.26 27.88
CA LYS A 105 -0.67 12.63 29.25
C LYS A 105 -0.38 14.13 29.29
N PRO A 106 -1.28 14.97 29.84
CA PRO A 106 -0.84 16.29 30.26
C PRO A 106 0.42 16.06 31.09
N GLN A 107 1.53 16.68 30.70
CA GLN A 107 2.66 16.82 31.60
C GLN A 107 2.15 17.59 32.81
N ASP A 108 1.70 16.87 33.83
CA ASP A 108 1.63 17.39 35.18
C ASP A 108 1.57 16.21 36.16
N GLN A 109 2.74 15.96 36.76
CA GLN A 109 2.99 15.78 38.19
C GLN A 109 4.02 14.68 38.45
N GLY A 110 5.20 15.10 38.90
CA GLY A 110 6.13 14.24 39.64
C GLY A 110 7.47 13.93 38.96
N GLN A 111 8.26 14.94 38.63
CA GLN A 111 9.72 14.79 38.65
C GLN A 111 10.30 15.96 39.44
N GLU A 112 10.75 15.65 40.66
CA GLU A 112 11.60 16.53 41.46
C GLU A 112 12.84 16.93 40.65
N PRO A 113 13.30 18.19 40.75
CA PRO A 113 14.57 18.58 40.13
C PRO A 113 15.73 17.88 40.82
N PRO A 114 16.81 17.53 40.10
CA PRO A 114 17.97 16.88 40.68
C PRO A 114 18.61 17.80 41.73
N GLN A 115 18.82 17.27 42.95
CA GLN A 115 19.60 17.95 43.97
C GLN A 115 21.08 17.94 43.60
N ALA A 116 21.64 19.17 43.57
CA ALA A 116 23.03 19.62 43.74
C ALA A 116 24.18 18.78 43.16
#